data_AF-A0A160F1V3-F1
#
_entry.id   AF-A0A160F1V3-F1
#
_cell.length_a   1.000
_cell.length_b   1.000
_cell.length_c   1.000
_cell.angle_alpha   90.00
_cell.angle_beta   90.00
_cell.angle_gamma   90.00
#
_symmetry.space_group_name_H-M   'P 1'
#
loop_
_entity.id
_entity.type
_entity.pdbx_description
1 polymer ?
#
loop_
_entity_poly.entity_id
_entity_poly.type
_entity_poly.pdbx_seq_one_letter_code
_entity_poly.pdbx_strand_id
1 'polypeptide(L)'
;MTEPVSGPLFSSIWDEGDIESGTIYVLRSLSNHPFIAEHRELIHKIGVTGGKVETRIANAAHDATYLLADVEVVATYKLAGINRTKLECILHRIFAPAQLDLTIHDRFGHPVRPKEWFLVPLHVIDEAVRRIRDGSITNVAYDPRTASLVCLAQ
;
A
#
# COMPACT_ATOMS: atom_id res chain seq x y z
N MET A 1 24.50 5.27 32.39
CA MET A 1 23.72 4.06 32.18
C MET A 1 22.33 4.30 32.74
N THR A 2 21.34 4.54 31.89
CA THR A 2 19.91 4.51 32.24
C THR A 2 19.17 4.27 30.93
N GLU A 3 18.79 3.02 30.70
CA GLU A 3 17.85 2.64 29.65
C GLU A 3 16.46 3.21 29.97
N PRO A 4 15.68 3.69 29.00
CA PRO A 4 14.26 3.90 29.23
C PRO A 4 13.51 2.60 28.92
N VAL A 5 12.83 2.14 29.96
CA VAL A 5 11.94 0.99 30.04
C VAL A 5 10.92 0.97 28.89
N SER A 6 10.73 -0.21 28.28
CA SER A 6 9.63 -0.46 27.35
C SER A 6 8.29 -0.28 28.06
N GLY A 7 7.61 0.83 27.75
CA GLY A 7 6.23 1.07 28.15
C GLY A 7 5.26 0.17 27.36
N PRO A 8 4.00 0.02 27.83
CA PRO A 8 3.06 -0.90 27.23
C PRO A 8 2.76 -0.50 25.78
N LEU A 9 2.84 -1.47 24.87
CA LEU A 9 2.71 -1.33 23.41
C LEU A 9 1.33 -0.85 22.93
N PHE A 10 0.41 -0.55 23.86
CA PHE A 10 -0.95 -0.09 23.63
C PHE A 10 -1.33 0.93 24.72
N SER A 11 -0.74 2.12 24.68
CA SER A 11 -1.22 3.25 25.48
C SER A 11 -2.52 3.78 24.85
N SER A 12 -3.62 3.51 25.55
CA SER A 12 -4.97 3.97 25.30
C SER A 12 -5.11 5.49 25.39
N ILE A 13 -4.69 6.20 24.35
CA ILE A 13 -5.12 7.58 24.10
C ILE A 13 -5.73 7.59 22.70
N TRP A 14 -7.01 7.23 22.66
CA TRP A 14 -7.85 7.47 21.51
C TRP A 14 -8.15 8.97 21.58
N ASP A 15 -7.56 9.76 20.69
CA ASP A 15 -8.04 11.14 20.52
C ASP A 15 -9.49 11.06 20.01
N GLU A 16 -10.42 11.40 20.90
CA GLU A 16 -11.83 11.57 20.60
C GLU A 16 -11.98 12.72 19.60
N GLY A 17 -12.02 12.40 18.31
CA GLY A 17 -12.33 13.41 17.31
C GLY A 17 -12.27 12.97 15.86
N ASP A 18 -11.46 11.97 15.50
CA ASP A 18 -11.23 11.67 14.08
C ASP A 18 -11.22 10.16 13.79
N ILE A 19 -12.38 9.54 13.99
CA ILE A 19 -12.67 8.24 13.40
C ILE A 19 -12.93 8.48 11.90
N GLU A 20 -11.87 8.75 11.15
CA GLU A 20 -11.96 8.88 9.71
C GLU A 20 -12.26 7.51 9.09
N SER A 21 -13.20 7.48 8.15
CA SER A 21 -13.36 6.33 7.28
C SER A 21 -12.31 6.37 6.17
N GLY A 22 -11.68 5.24 5.90
CA GLY A 22 -10.66 5.08 4.87
C GLY A 22 -11.07 4.02 3.86
N THR A 23 -10.73 4.24 2.60
CA THR A 23 -10.83 3.24 1.53
C THR A 23 -9.41 2.92 1.07
N ILE A 24 -9.02 1.65 1.21
CA ILE A 24 -7.87 1.12 0.49
C ILE A 24 -8.34 0.82 -0.93
N TYR A 25 -7.59 1.28 -1.92
CA TYR A 25 -7.81 0.95 -3.32
C TYR A 25 -6.56 0.32 -3.90
N VAL A 26 -6.76 -0.71 -4.71
CA VAL A 26 -5.70 -1.46 -5.39
C VAL A 26 -5.85 -1.23 -6.88
N LEU A 27 -4.76 -0.81 -7.50
CA LEU A 27 -4.72 -0.46 -8.91
C LEU A 27 -3.79 -1.37 -9.68
N ARG A 28 -4.16 -1.62 -10.92
CA ARG A 28 -3.33 -2.27 -11.93
C ARG A 28 -3.00 -1.27 -13.02
N SER A 29 -1.72 -1.17 -13.41
CA SER A 29 -1.29 -0.24 -14.46
C SER A 29 -1.60 -0.81 -15.84
N LEU A 30 -2.11 0.03 -16.75
CA LEU A 30 -2.25 -0.27 -18.17
C LEU A 30 -1.04 0.20 -18.99
N SER A 31 0.08 0.56 -18.35
CA SER A 31 1.31 1.00 -19.02
C SER A 31 1.87 -0.06 -19.96
N ASN A 32 2.34 0.36 -21.13
CA ASN A 32 3.02 -0.50 -22.12
C ASN A 32 4.51 -0.70 -21.82
N HIS A 33 5.01 -0.19 -20.69
CA HIS A 33 6.39 -0.44 -20.27
C HIS A 33 6.63 -1.97 -20.17
N PRO A 34 7.66 -2.55 -20.82
CA PRO A 34 7.82 -4.00 -20.95
C PRO A 34 7.71 -4.75 -19.61
N PHE A 35 8.42 -4.27 -18.58
CA PHE A 35 8.37 -4.84 -17.23
C PHE A 35 6.96 -4.81 -16.60
N ILE A 36 6.20 -3.74 -16.83
CA ILE A 36 4.84 -3.61 -16.29
C ILE A 36 3.89 -4.52 -17.05
N ALA A 37 3.99 -4.57 -18.38
CA ALA A 37 3.13 -5.39 -19.22
C ALA A 37 3.33 -6.90 -18.95
N GLU A 38 4.58 -7.33 -18.73
CA GLU A 38 4.91 -8.73 -18.44
C GLU A 38 4.45 -9.17 -17.04
N HIS A 39 4.52 -8.28 -16.05
CA HIS A 39 4.23 -8.59 -14.65
C HIS A 39 2.94 -7.95 -14.14
N ARG A 40 2.02 -7.54 -15.03
CA ARG A 40 0.83 -6.75 -14.70
C ARG A 40 -0.08 -7.40 -13.65
N GLU A 41 -0.14 -8.73 -13.63
CA GLU A 41 -0.94 -9.49 -12.68
C GLU A 41 -0.36 -9.53 -11.25
N LEU A 42 0.91 -9.15 -11.10
CA LEU A 42 1.64 -9.16 -9.82
C LEU A 42 2.01 -7.76 -9.34
N ILE A 43 2.03 -6.77 -10.24
CA ILE A 43 2.35 -5.38 -9.92
C ILE A 43 1.06 -4.63 -9.61
N HIS A 44 0.93 -4.23 -8.34
CA HIS A 44 -0.21 -3.47 -7.87
C HIS A 44 0.24 -2.17 -7.21
N LYS A 45 -0.50 -1.08 -7.48
CA LYS A 45 -0.43 0.11 -6.66
C LYS A 45 -1.46 0.03 -5.54
N ILE A 46 -1.02 0.28 -4.32
CA ILE A 46 -1.88 0.30 -3.15
C ILE A 46 -1.97 1.74 -2.67
N GLY A 47 -3.18 2.25 -2.45
CA GLY A 47 -3.37 3.61 -1.94
C GLY A 47 -4.51 3.68 -0.93
N VAL A 48 -4.51 4.76 -0.16
CA VAL A 48 -5.54 5.04 0.84
C VAL A 48 -6.21 6.38 0.52
N THR A 49 -7.54 6.46 0.67
CA THR A 49 -8.26 7.72 0.51
C THR A 49 -9.49 7.79 1.43
N GLY A 50 -9.85 8.98 1.90
CA GLY A 50 -11.15 9.23 2.54
C GLY A 50 -12.24 9.66 1.57
N GLY A 51 -11.90 9.87 0.29
CA GLY A 51 -12.82 10.33 -0.75
C GLY A 51 -13.18 9.23 -1.76
N LYS A 52 -13.65 9.66 -2.92
CA LYS A 52 -13.92 8.78 -4.07
C LYS A 52 -12.60 8.34 -4.72
N VAL A 53 -12.47 7.04 -5.01
CA VAL A 53 -11.29 6.47 -5.66
C VAL A 53 -11.14 7.04 -7.07
N GLU A 54 -12.26 7.21 -7.77
CA GLU A 54 -12.34 7.75 -9.13
C GLU A 54 -11.71 9.14 -9.21
N THR A 55 -11.92 9.98 -8.20
CA THR A 55 -11.31 11.32 -8.13
C THR A 55 -9.80 11.26 -7.96
N ARG A 56 -9.26 10.22 -7.30
CA ARG A 56 -7.80 10.04 -7.14
C ARG A 56 -7.11 9.59 -8.41
N ILE A 57 -7.80 8.80 -9.24
CA ILE A 57 -7.25 8.21 -10.47
C ILE A 57 -7.63 8.94 -11.76
N ALA A 58 -8.46 9.98 -11.68
CA ALA A 58 -9.01 10.69 -12.85
C ALA A 58 -7.97 11.21 -13.86
N ASN A 59 -6.74 11.46 -13.42
CA ASN A 59 -5.64 11.97 -14.25
C ASN A 59 -4.42 11.03 -14.28
N ALA A 60 -4.62 9.73 -14.07
CA ALA A 60 -3.56 8.75 -13.93
C ALA A 60 -2.59 8.72 -15.14
N ALA A 61 -3.13 8.77 -16.37
CA ALA A 61 -2.33 8.78 -17.59
C ALA A 61 -1.30 9.92 -17.70
N HIS A 62 -1.47 11.01 -16.93
CA HIS A 62 -0.61 12.18 -16.97
C HIS A 62 0.18 12.42 -15.69
N ASP A 63 0.09 11.52 -14.72
CA ASP A 63 0.76 11.63 -13.42
C ASP A 63 1.80 10.50 -13.27
N ALA A 64 3.04 10.89 -13.01
CA ALA A 64 4.16 9.97 -12.85
C ALA A 64 3.95 8.97 -11.69
N THR A 65 3.16 9.32 -10.68
CA THR A 65 2.75 8.42 -9.59
C THR A 65 2.01 7.19 -10.09
N TYR A 66 1.33 7.30 -11.24
CA TYR A 66 0.60 6.23 -11.90
C TYR A 66 1.31 5.68 -13.14
N LEU A 67 2.63 5.87 -13.22
CA LEU A 67 3.47 5.37 -14.31
C LEU A 67 3.13 5.98 -15.68
N LEU A 68 2.54 7.19 -15.68
CA LEU A 68 2.10 7.89 -16.89
C LEU A 68 1.20 7.02 -17.78
N ALA A 69 0.32 6.25 -17.14
CA ALA A 69 -0.60 5.34 -17.81
C ALA A 69 -1.94 5.30 -17.10
N ASP A 70 -2.97 4.90 -17.85
CA ASP A 70 -4.27 4.58 -17.26
C ASP A 70 -4.15 3.42 -16.26
N VAL A 71 -5.10 3.37 -15.34
CA VAL A 71 -5.14 2.38 -14.28
C VAL A 71 -6.54 1.80 -14.12
N GLU A 72 -6.59 0.53 -13.76
CA GLU A 72 -7.82 -0.18 -13.43
C GLU A 72 -7.90 -0.38 -11.90
N VAL A 73 -9.08 -0.15 -11.33
CA VAL A 73 -9.35 -0.50 -9.92
C VAL A 73 -9.67 -1.99 -9.86
N VAL A 74 -8.77 -2.78 -9.29
CA VAL A 74 -8.93 -4.24 -9.17
C VAL A 74 -9.50 -4.67 -7.82
N ALA A 75 -9.37 -3.84 -6.78
CA ALA A 75 -10.04 -4.05 -5.50
C ALA A 75 -10.22 -2.75 -4.70
N THR A 76 -11.25 -2.72 -3.86
CA THR A 76 -11.48 -1.65 -2.88
C THR A 76 -11.93 -2.21 -1.54
N TYR A 77 -11.39 -1.68 -0.44
CA TYR A 77 -11.71 -2.10 0.91
C TYR A 77 -12.07 -0.90 1.77
N LYS A 78 -13.32 -0.83 2.22
CA LYS A 78 -13.76 0.19 3.18
C LYS A 78 -13.38 -0.21 4.59
N LEU A 79 -12.87 0.74 5.35
CA LEU A 79 -12.43 0.60 6.73
C LEU A 79 -13.02 1.76 7.54
N ALA A 80 -13.72 1.44 8.62
CA ALA A 80 -14.21 2.40 9.60
C ALA A 80 -13.37 2.26 10.87
N GLY A 81 -13.26 3.32 11.67
CA GLY A 81 -12.50 3.23 12.93
C GLY A 81 -10.99 3.29 12.78
N ILE A 82 -10.45 3.72 11.63
CA ILE A 82 -9.02 3.59 11.34
C ILE A 82 -8.41 4.93 10.94
N ASN A 83 -7.31 5.29 11.60
CA ASN A 83 -6.47 6.42 11.20
C ASN A 83 -5.78 6.14 9.85
N ARG A 84 -6.05 6.98 8.84
CA ARG A 84 -5.56 6.80 7.46
C ARG A 84 -4.04 6.84 7.36
N THR A 85 -3.38 7.76 8.08
CA THR A 85 -1.91 7.87 8.11
C THR A 85 -1.29 6.61 8.70
N LYS A 86 -1.87 6.07 9.78
CA LYS A 86 -1.39 4.81 10.38
C LYS A 86 -1.56 3.64 9.42
N LEU A 87 -2.68 3.59 8.70
CA LEU A 87 -2.96 2.55 7.71
C LEU A 87 -1.93 2.58 6.57
N GLU A 88 -1.65 3.76 6.03
CA GLU A 88 -0.64 3.97 5.00
C GLU A 88 0.74 3.49 5.48
N CYS A 89 1.16 3.91 6.69
CA CYS A 89 2.42 3.44 7.28
C CYS A 89 2.49 1.90 7.42
N ILE A 90 1.39 1.25 7.80
CA ILE A 90 1.34 -0.22 7.91
C ILE A 90 1.50 -0.88 6.54
N LEU A 91 0.76 -0.41 5.53
CA LEU A 91 0.81 -0.94 4.15
C LEU A 91 2.21 -0.76 3.55
N HIS A 92 2.81 0.42 3.73
CA HIS A 92 4.19 0.66 3.32
C HIS A 92 5.16 -0.28 4.01
N ARG A 93 5.06 -0.44 5.34
CA ARG A 93 5.99 -1.28 6.09
C ARG A 93 5.88 -2.75 5.68
N ILE A 94 4.66 -3.28 5.56
CA ILE A 94 4.47 -4.70 5.26
C ILE A 94 4.94 -5.05 3.85
N PHE A 95 4.72 -4.16 2.87
CA PHE A 95 5.07 -4.40 1.47
C PHE A 95 6.38 -3.75 1.02
N ALA A 96 7.10 -3.05 1.90
CA ALA A 96 8.42 -2.49 1.61
C ALA A 96 9.40 -3.48 0.94
N PRO A 97 9.47 -4.77 1.35
CA PRO A 97 10.34 -5.76 0.70
C PRO A 97 9.99 -6.03 -0.77
N ALA A 98 8.77 -5.67 -1.19
CA ALA A 98 8.22 -5.89 -2.53
C ALA A 98 8.10 -4.60 -3.33
N GLN A 99 8.58 -3.47 -2.81
CA GLN A 99 8.45 -2.18 -3.47
C GLN A 99 9.13 -2.21 -4.84
N LEU A 100 8.39 -1.79 -5.86
CA LEU A 100 8.88 -1.74 -7.23
C LEU A 100 10.01 -0.71 -7.35
N ASP A 101 11.18 -1.17 -7.78
CA ASP A 101 12.29 -0.30 -8.16
C ASP A 101 12.22 0.02 -9.66
N LEU A 102 11.32 0.94 -10.01
CA LEU A 102 11.17 1.41 -11.39
C LEU A 102 11.32 2.93 -11.42
N THR A 103 12.29 3.40 -12.21
CA THR A 103 12.45 4.81 -12.54
C THR A 103 11.84 5.09 -13.90
N ILE A 104 10.92 6.05 -13.96
CA ILE A 104 10.37 6.59 -15.20
C ILE A 104 10.79 8.06 -15.33
N HIS A 105 10.70 8.62 -16.53
CA HIS A 105 10.94 10.04 -16.74
C HIS A 105 9.61 10.75 -16.88
N ASP A 106 9.44 11.88 -16.20
CA ASP A 106 8.27 12.74 -16.39
C ASP A 106 8.29 13.45 -17.76
N ARG A 107 7.27 14.25 -18.03
CA ARG A 107 7.15 15.02 -19.30
C ARG A 107 8.27 16.06 -19.51
N PHE A 108 9.06 16.36 -18.49
CA PHE A 108 10.21 17.27 -18.54
C PHE A 108 11.55 16.52 -18.55
N GLY A 109 11.53 15.19 -18.53
CA GLY A 109 12.73 14.36 -18.48
C GLY A 109 13.32 14.21 -17.08
N HIS A 110 12.60 14.57 -16.02
CA HIS A 110 13.07 14.32 -14.66
C HIS A 110 12.78 12.88 -14.23
N PRO A 111 13.75 12.19 -13.60
CA PRO A 111 13.52 10.84 -13.09
C PRO A 111 12.58 10.86 -11.90
N VAL A 112 11.53 10.04 -11.96
CA VAL A 112 10.54 9.84 -10.91
C VAL A 112 10.47 8.36 -10.55
N ARG A 113 10.46 8.07 -9.25
CA ARG A 113 10.34 6.72 -8.70
C ARG A 113 9.11 6.62 -7.79
N PRO A 114 7.98 6.10 -8.28
CA PRO A 114 6.77 5.92 -7.49
C PRO A 114 6.97 4.90 -6.37
N LYS A 115 6.60 5.25 -5.13
CA LYS A 115 6.80 4.41 -3.93
C LYS A 115 5.62 3.49 -3.60
N GLU A 116 4.50 3.69 -4.27
CA GLU A 116 3.23 3.02 -3.97
C GLU A 116 2.98 1.77 -4.81
N TRP A 117 3.96 1.33 -5.60
CA TRP A 117 3.85 0.15 -6.46
C TRP A 117 4.62 -1.01 -5.85
N PHE A 118 4.00 -2.18 -5.82
CA PHE A 118 4.55 -3.37 -5.16
C PHE A 118 4.33 -4.61 -6.02
N LEU A 119 5.30 -5.53 -5.98
CA LEU A 119 5.19 -6.87 -6.57
C LEU A 119 4.50 -7.81 -5.58
N VAL A 120 3.18 -7.69 -5.48
CA VAL A 120 2.35 -8.39 -4.49
C VAL A 120 1.07 -8.90 -5.17
N PRO A 121 0.77 -10.21 -5.13
CA PRO A 121 -0.49 -10.74 -5.66
C PRO A 121 -1.71 -10.21 -4.91
N LEU A 122 -2.85 -10.07 -5.61
CA LEU A 122 -4.08 -9.53 -5.05
C LEU A 122 -4.56 -10.29 -3.79
N HIS A 123 -4.47 -11.62 -3.80
CA HIS A 123 -4.89 -12.44 -2.65
C HIS A 123 -4.08 -12.17 -1.37
N VAL A 124 -2.82 -11.74 -1.49
CA VAL A 124 -2.00 -11.35 -0.35
C VAL A 124 -2.42 -10.00 0.19
N ILE A 125 -2.83 -9.08 -0.70
CA ILE A 125 -3.40 -7.79 -0.32
C ILE A 125 -4.71 -8.02 0.43
N ASP A 126 -5.59 -8.90 -0.06
CA ASP A 126 -6.81 -9.32 0.62
C ASP A 126 -6.52 -9.85 2.03
N GLU A 127 -5.50 -10.71 2.18
CA GLU A 127 -5.09 -11.22 3.49
C GLU A 127 -4.54 -10.11 4.40
N ALA A 128 -3.68 -9.23 3.89
CA ALA A 128 -3.14 -8.13 4.66
C ALA A 128 -4.26 -7.22 5.19
N VAL A 129 -5.27 -6.90 4.36
CA VAL A 129 -6.43 -6.11 4.78
C VAL A 129 -7.24 -6.81 5.88
N ARG A 130 -7.44 -8.13 5.79
CA ARG A 130 -8.10 -8.90 6.87
C ARG A 130 -7.30 -8.82 8.17
N ARG A 131 -5.98 -9.02 8.10
CA ARG A 131 -5.09 -8.94 9.28
C ARG A 131 -4.96 -7.53 9.85
N ILE A 132 -5.14 -6.49 9.03
CA ILE A 132 -5.22 -5.10 9.52
C ILE A 132 -6.48 -4.90 10.34
N ARG A 133 -7.62 -5.45 9.89
CA ARG A 133 -8.91 -5.32 10.59
C ARG A 133 -8.93 -6.04 11.93
N ASP A 134 -8.31 -7.21 12.03
CA ASP A 134 -8.23 -7.98 13.28
C ASP A 134 -7.01 -7.65 14.16
N GLY A 135 -6.11 -6.77 13.67
CA GLY A 135 -4.91 -6.33 14.38
C GLY A 135 -3.72 -7.29 14.33
N SER A 136 -3.84 -8.46 13.68
CA SER A 136 -2.77 -9.46 13.60
C SER A 136 -1.67 -9.15 12.56
N ILE A 137 -1.82 -8.08 11.77
CA ILE A 137 -0.84 -7.67 10.75
C ILE A 137 0.56 -7.40 11.33
N THR A 138 0.67 -7.10 12.62
CA THR A 138 1.95 -6.90 13.30
C THR A 138 2.75 -8.18 13.49
N ASN A 139 2.12 -9.33 13.38
CA ASN A 139 2.73 -10.64 13.65
C ASN A 139 3.22 -11.33 12.38
N VAL A 140 3.17 -10.63 11.24
CA VAL A 140 3.57 -11.16 9.94
C VAL A 140 4.51 -10.22 9.21
N ALA A 141 5.29 -10.80 8.30
CA ALA A 141 6.05 -10.08 7.28
C ALA A 141 5.70 -10.64 5.90
N TYR A 142 5.78 -9.80 4.87
CA TYR A 142 5.72 -10.28 3.50
C TYR A 142 7.06 -10.90 3.10
N ASP A 143 7.05 -12.13 2.57
CA ASP A 143 8.19 -12.77 1.93
C ASP A 143 8.02 -12.69 0.40
N PRO A 144 8.83 -11.87 -0.31
CA PRO A 144 8.78 -11.77 -1.77
C PRO A 144 9.11 -13.08 -2.50
N ARG A 145 9.83 -14.01 -1.86
CA ARG A 145 10.25 -15.27 -2.50
C ARG A 145 9.10 -16.26 -2.60
N THR A 146 8.21 -16.26 -1.61
CA THR A 146 7.01 -17.12 -1.59
C THR A 146 5.75 -16.35 -1.97
N ALA A 147 5.85 -15.03 -2.15
CA ALA A 147 4.73 -14.12 -2.40
C ALA A 147 3.60 -14.33 -1.38
N SER A 148 3.93 -14.36 -0.09
CA SER A 148 2.98 -14.65 0.99
C SER A 148 3.31 -13.90 2.28
N LEU A 149 2.31 -13.77 3.17
CA LEU A 149 2.54 -13.32 4.54
C LEU A 149 3.02 -14.50 5.39
N VAL A 150 4.20 -14.37 5.97
CA VAL A 150 4.80 -15.37 6.88
C VAL A 150 4.75 -14.85 8.31
N CYS A 151 4.48 -15.74 9.27
CA CYS A 151 4.56 -15.38 10.68
C CYS A 151 6.00 -15.00 11.05
N LEU A 152 6.15 -13.90 11.78
CA LEU A 152 7.41 -13.57 12.42
C LEU A 152 7.63 -14.59 13.55
N ALA A 153 8.61 -15.48 13.39
CA ALA A 153 9.04 -16.34 14.48
C ALA A 153 9.58 -15.44 15.59
N GLN A 154 9.05 -15.62 16.80
CA GLN A 154 9.54 -14.96 18.02
C GLN A 154 10.90 -15.50 18.44
#